data_AF-A0A961XS05-F1
#
_entry.id   AF-A0A961XS05-F1
#
_cell.length_a   1.000
_cell.length_b   1.000
_cell.length_c   1.000
_cell.angle_alpha   90.00
_cell.angle_beta   90.00
_cell.angle_gamma   90.00
#
_symmetry.space_group_name_H-M   'P 1'
#
loop_
_entity.id
_entity.type
_entity.pdbx_description
1 polymer ?
#
loop_
_entity_poly.entity_id
_entity_poly.type
_entity_poly.pdbx_seq_one_letter_code
_entity_poly.pdbx_strand_id
1 'polypeptide(L)'
;MTNFSPREIVSELDRFIIGQNDAKRAVAIALRNRWRRLQLDGAMREEVLPKNILMIGPTGVGKTEISRRLAKLAGAPFIKIEATKFTEVG
;
A
#
# COMPACT_ATOMS: atom_id res chain seq x y z
N MET A 1 6.68 2.30 -13.47
CA MET A 1 5.96 2.76 -12.26
C MET A 1 5.40 4.12 -12.53
N THR A 2 4.12 4.33 -12.27
CA THR A 2 3.47 5.63 -12.41
C THR A 2 4.08 6.62 -11.43
N ASN A 3 4.47 7.80 -11.92
CA ASN A 3 5.11 8.86 -11.12
C ASN A 3 4.06 9.69 -10.36
N PHE A 4 3.17 9.03 -9.64
CA PHE A 4 2.18 9.75 -8.84
C PHE A 4 2.82 10.34 -7.58
N SER A 5 2.42 11.57 -7.27
CA SER A 5 2.61 12.18 -5.96
C SER A 5 1.69 11.53 -4.92
N PRO A 6 2.00 11.64 -3.62
CA PRO A 6 1.10 11.13 -2.58
C PRO A 6 -0.32 11.70 -2.65
N ARG A 7 -0.48 12.96 -3.09
CA ARG A 7 -1.79 13.60 -3.23
C ARG A 7 -2.61 12.98 -4.37
N GLU A 8 -1.98 12.71 -5.51
CA GLU A 8 -2.65 12.05 -6.64
C GLU A 8 -3.06 10.61 -6.29
N ILE A 9 -2.22 9.88 -5.55
CA ILE A 9 -2.56 8.54 -5.07
C ILE A 9 -3.80 8.60 -4.17
N VAL A 10 -3.84 9.53 -3.21
CA VAL A 10 -5.00 9.71 -2.32
C VAL A 10 -6.25 10.06 -3.14
N SER A 11 -6.13 11.01 -4.08
CA SER A 11 -7.25 11.42 -4.93
C SER A 11 -7.80 10.27 -5.77
N GLU A 12 -6.95 9.37 -6.28
CA GLU A 12 -7.43 8.21 -7.02
C GLU A 12 -8.08 7.17 -6.10
N LEU A 13 -7.59 7.00 -4.87
CA LEU A 13 -8.23 6.16 -3.86
C LEU A 13 -9.58 6.73 -3.39
N ASP A 14 -9.74 8.05 -3.34
CA ASP A 14 -10.99 8.73 -2.97
C ASP A 14 -12.16 8.40 -3.92
N ARG A 15 -11.87 8.04 -5.17
CA ARG A 15 -12.88 7.63 -6.15
C ARG A 15 -13.56 6.30 -5.81
N PHE A 16 -12.95 5.48 -4.95
CA PHE A 16 -13.42 4.12 -4.64
C PHE A 16 -13.66 3.87 -3.16
N ILE A 17 -12.98 4.61 -2.28
CA ILE A 17 -13.04 4.42 -0.83
C ILE A 17 -13.52 5.73 -0.22
N ILE A 18 -14.56 5.70 0.59
CA ILE A 18 -15.07 6.89 1.29
C ILE A 18 -14.38 6.99 2.66
N GLY A 19 -13.88 8.18 3.01
CA GLY A 19 -13.18 8.41 4.29
C GLY A 19 -11.81 7.71 4.38
N GLN A 20 -11.43 7.23 5.56
CA GLN A 20 -10.15 6.52 5.80
C GLN A 20 -8.89 7.33 5.39
N ASN A 21 -8.91 8.64 5.62
CA ASN A 21 -7.88 9.58 5.15
C ASN A 21 -6.47 9.20 5.60
N ASP A 22 -6.32 8.75 6.85
CA ASP A 22 -5.01 8.37 7.40
C ASP A 22 -4.47 7.10 6.75
N ALA A 23 -5.32 6.10 6.52
CA ALA A 23 -4.94 4.88 5.83
C ALA A 23 -4.54 5.16 4.37
N LYS A 24 -5.30 6.00 3.66
CA LYS A 24 -4.97 6.44 2.28
C LYS A 24 -3.63 7.18 2.24
N ARG A 25 -3.40 8.11 3.17
CA ARG A 25 -2.14 8.85 3.28
C ARG A 25 -0.97 7.90 3.55
N ALA A 26 -1.13 6.96 4.48
CA ALA A 26 -0.09 5.99 4.82
C ALA A 26 0.33 5.14 3.61
N VAL A 27 -0.64 4.59 2.87
CA VAL A 27 -0.33 3.77 1.69
C VAL A 27 0.25 4.59 0.54
N ALA A 28 -0.19 5.84 0.37
CA ALA A 28 0.35 6.75 -0.65
C ALA A 28 1.83 7.08 -0.38
N ILE A 29 2.19 7.32 0.88
CA ILE A 29 3.58 7.56 1.28
C ILE A 29 4.43 6.30 1.07
N ALA A 30 3.94 5.12 1.46
CA ALA A 30 4.67 3.87 1.25
C ALA A 30 4.95 3.60 -0.24
N LEU A 31 3.96 3.81 -1.10
CA LEU A 31 4.13 3.67 -2.55
C LEU A 31 5.13 4.72 -3.10
N ARG A 32 5.04 5.98 -2.66
CA ARG A 32 5.99 7.03 -3.07
C ARG A 32 7.41 6.74 -2.60
N ASN A 33 7.58 6.16 -1.41
CA ASN A 33 8.89 5.77 -0.90
C ASN A 33 9.52 4.67 -1.76
N ARG A 34 8.72 3.77 -2.34
CA ARG A 34 9.23 2.79 -3.32
C ARG A 34 9.78 3.48 -4.57
N TRP A 35 9.09 4.50 -5.07
CA TRP A 35 9.60 5.30 -6.20
C TRP A 35 10.87 6.07 -5.82
N ARG A 36 10.91 6.72 -4.64
CA ARG A 36 12.09 7.44 -4.15
C ARG A 36 13.30 6.53 -4.02
N ARG A 37 13.10 5.31 -3.50
CA ARG A 37 14.16 4.30 -3.41
C ARG A 37 14.80 4.01 -4.77
N LEU A 38 14.02 3.95 -5.85
CA LEU A 38 14.55 3.72 -7.20
C LEU A 38 15.42 4.88 -7.71
N GLN A 39 15.32 6.07 -7.11
CA GLN A 39 16.15 7.23 -7.44
C GLN A 39 17.45 7.28 -6.63
N LEU A 40 17.64 6.41 -5.63
CA LEU A 40 18.87 6.35 -4.83
C LEU A 40 19.95 5.54 -5.55
N ASP A 41 21.22 5.81 -5.24
CA ASP A 41 22.36 5.09 -5.79
C ASP A 41 22.61 3.74 -5.11
N GLY A 42 23.34 2.84 -5.78
CA GLY A 42 23.47 1.40 -5.50
C GLY A 42 23.45 1.00 -4.03
N ALA A 43 24.49 1.35 -3.27
CA ALA A 43 24.59 0.94 -1.86
C ALA A 43 23.43 1.48 -1.00
N MET A 44 23.05 2.74 -1.18
CA MET A 44 21.97 3.34 -0.40
C MET A 44 20.58 2.79 -0.78
N ARG A 45 20.40 2.40 -2.05
CA ARG A 45 19.15 1.79 -2.55
C ARG A 45 18.90 0.42 -1.90
N GLU A 46 19.94 -0.35 -1.62
CA GLU A 46 19.85 -1.66 -0.98
C GLU A 46 19.47 -1.55 0.50
N GLU A 47 20.04 -0.57 1.21
CA GLU A 47 19.77 -0.29 2.62
C GLU A 47 18.33 0.21 2.89
N VAL A 48 17.69 0.86 1.93
CA VAL A 48 16.34 1.40 2.11
C VAL A 48 15.28 0.31 1.94
N LEU A 49 14.85 -0.25 3.06
CA LEU A 49 13.79 -1.26 3.11
C LEU A 49 12.38 -0.69 2.86
N PRO A 50 11.46 -1.50 2.30
CA PRO A 50 10.05 -1.13 2.18
C PRO A 50 9.41 -0.78 3.54
N LYS A 51 8.51 0.21 3.52
CA LYS A 51 7.73 0.59 4.70
C LYS A 51 6.42 -0.19 4.72
N ASN A 52 6.44 -1.34 5.39
CA ASN A 52 5.25 -2.18 5.58
C ASN A 52 4.19 -1.47 6.43
N ILE A 53 2.92 -1.80 6.22
CA ILE A 53 1.79 -1.14 6.86
C ILE A 53 0.95 -2.18 7.60
N LEU A 54 0.65 -1.91 8.87
CA LEU A 54 -0.36 -2.62 9.65
C LEU A 54 -1.63 -1.77 9.70
N MET A 55 -2.73 -2.26 9.13
CA MET A 55 -4.03 -1.58 9.19
C MET A 55 -4.86 -2.14 10.35
N ILE A 56 -5.24 -1.30 11.30
CA ILE A 56 -6.04 -1.67 12.47
C ILE A 56 -7.44 -1.06 12.31
N GLY A 57 -8.48 -1.88 12.50
CA GLY A 57 -9.88 -1.45 12.46
C GLY A 57 -10.86 -2.60 12.27
N PRO A 58 -12.18 -2.37 12.42
CA PRO A 58 -13.20 -3.41 12.30
C PRO A 58 -13.36 -3.92 10.85
N THR A 59 -14.10 -5.01 10.66
CA THR A 59 -14.44 -5.53 9.33
C THR A 59 -15.30 -4.51 8.54
N GLY A 60 -15.29 -4.59 7.21
CA GLY A 60 -16.12 -3.73 6.36
C GLY A 60 -15.63 -2.29 6.13
N VAL A 61 -14.67 -1.77 6.91
CA VAL A 61 -14.21 -0.36 6.79
C VAL A 61 -13.31 -0.03 5.58
N GLY A 62 -13.04 -1.01 4.71
CA GLY A 62 -12.27 -0.79 3.47
C GLY A 62 -10.77 -1.10 3.53
N LYS A 63 -10.24 -1.72 4.59
CA LYS A 63 -8.81 -2.09 4.70
C LYS A 63 -8.29 -2.85 3.47
N THR A 64 -8.98 -3.93 3.09
CA THR A 64 -8.60 -4.74 1.93
C THR A 64 -8.79 -4.01 0.61
N GLU A 65 -9.81 -3.15 0.52
CA GLU A 65 -10.10 -2.40 -0.71
C GLU A 65 -9.03 -1.33 -0.99
N ILE A 66 -8.54 -0.66 0.05
CA ILE A 66 -7.39 0.26 -0.04
C ILE A 66 -6.18 -0.47 -0.65
N SER A 67 -5.80 -1.63 -0.11
CA SER A 67 -4.65 -2.40 -0.61
C SER A 67 -4.86 -2.90 -2.05
N ARG A 68 -6.07 -3.39 -2.37
CA ARG A 68 -6.42 -3.87 -3.72
C ARG A 68 -6.36 -2.75 -4.75
N ARG A 69 -6.93 -1.57 -4.45
CA ARG A 69 -6.94 -0.40 -5.33
C ARG A 69 -5.54 0.18 -5.51
N LEU A 70 -4.75 0.25 -4.43
CA LEU A 70 -3.37 0.69 -4.50
C LEU A 70 -2.54 -0.19 -5.44
N ALA A 71 -2.71 -1.52 -5.37
CA ALA A 71 -2.00 -2.42 -6.27
C ALA A 71 -2.43 -2.24 -7.73
N LYS A 72 -3.74 -2.07 -7.99
CA LYS A 72 -4.25 -1.75 -9.33
C LYS A 72 -3.68 -0.44 -9.87
N LEU A 73 -3.66 0.62 -9.06
CA LEU A 73 -3.06 1.92 -9.39
C LEU A 73 -1.57 1.78 -9.75
N ALA A 74 -0.83 1.00 -8.96
CA ALA A 74 0.59 0.80 -9.15
C ALA A 74 0.94 -0.17 -10.29
N GLY A 75 -0.06 -0.82 -10.91
CA GLY A 75 0.16 -1.93 -11.84
C GLY A 75 0.94 -3.08 -11.21
N ALA A 76 0.73 -3.31 -9.91
CA ALA A 76 1.48 -4.29 -9.13
C ALA A 76 0.67 -5.58 -8.93
N PRO A 77 1.34 -6.75 -8.87
CA PRO A 77 0.69 -8.00 -8.48
C PRO A 77 0.13 -7.87 -7.06
N PHE A 78 -1.08 -8.42 -6.84
CA PHE A 78 -1.76 -8.37 -5.55
C PHE A 78 -2.25 -9.76 -5.14
N ILE A 79 -1.97 -10.13 -3.89
CA ILE A 79 -2.44 -11.37 -3.28
C ILE A 79 -3.04 -11.06 -1.90
N LYS A 80 -4.18 -11.69 -1.60
CA LYS A 80 -4.80 -11.67 -0.27
C LYS A 80 -4.66 -13.07 0.33
N ILE A 81 -4.04 -13.15 1.50
CA ILE A 81 -3.95 -14.38 2.28
C ILE A 81 -4.52 -14.10 3.68
N GLU A 82 -5.17 -15.10 4.27
CA GLU A 82 -5.63 -15.06 5.65
C GLU A 82 -4.60 -15.78 6.52
N ALA A 83 -4.04 -15.06 7.50
CA ALA A 83 -2.94 -15.58 8.31
C ALA A 83 -3.31 -16.85 9.09
N THR A 84 -4.58 -16.97 9.50
CA THR A 84 -5.11 -18.14 10.23
C THR A 84 -5.05 -19.43 9.42
N LYS A 85 -4.97 -19.36 8.08
CA LYS A 85 -4.79 -20.55 7.22
C LYS A 85 -3.47 -21.28 7.48
N PHE A 86 -2.50 -20.64 8.13
CA PHE A 86 -1.20 -21.24 8.43
C PHE A 86 -1.08 -21.71 9.89
N THR A 87 -2.13 -21.52 10.68
CA THR A 87 -2.20 -21.99 12.07
C THR A 87 -3.15 -23.17 12.25
N GLU A 88 -3.89 -23.57 11.21
CA GLU A 88 -4.58 -24.85 11.19
C GLU A 88 -3.54 -25.97 11.10
N VAL A 89 -3.17 -26.48 12.28
CA VAL A 89 -2.43 -27.73 12.43
C VAL A 89 -3.47 -28.85 12.49
N GLY A 90 -3.83 -29.41 11.32
CA GLY A 90 -4.71 -30.59 11.21
C GLY A 90 -6.21 -30.29 11.20
#